data_AF-A0A2A4KJV9-F1
#
_entry.id   AF-A0A2A4KJV9-F1
#
_cell.length_a   1.000
_cell.length_b   1.000
_cell.length_c   1.000
_cell.angle_alpha   90.00
_cell.angle_beta   90.00
_cell.angle_gamma   90.00
#
_symmetry.space_group_name_H-M   'P 1'
#
loop_
_entity.id
_entity.type
_entity.pdbx_description
1 polymer ?
#
loop_
_entity_poly.entity_id
_entity_poly.type
_entity_poly.pdbx_seq_one_letter_code
_entity_poly.pdbx_strand_id
1 'polypeptide(L)' 'MLSGRLAEVGAAGLVIREVDEGPSSRVAYRLTEAGAAMEPVPKELGRWADAYLAPEVGTGC' A
#
# COMPACT_ATOMS: atom_id res chain seq x y z
N MET A 1 -13.27 3.59 -2.96
CA MET A 1 -12.59 3.92 -4.23
C MET A 1 -11.10 4.10 -3.99
N LEU A 2 -10.24 3.54 -4.85
CA LEU A 2 -8.78 3.62 -4.72
C LEU A 2 -8.24 5.06 -4.79
N SER A 3 -8.83 5.89 -5.65
CA SER A 3 -8.43 7.29 -5.84
C SER A 3 -8.50 8.12 -4.56
N GLY A 4 -9.59 7.98 -3.78
CA GLY A 4 -9.75 8.68 -2.50
C GLY A 4 -8.70 8.27 -1.48
N ARG A 5 -8.41 6.96 -1.39
CA ARG A 5 -7.38 6.47 -0.46
C ARG A 5 -5.98 6.93 -0.84
N LEU A 6 -5.66 6.98 -2.14
CA LEU A 6 -4.37 7.52 -2.61
C LEU A 6 -4.22 9.02 -2.32
N ALA A 7 -5.32 9.78 -2.40
CA ALA A 7 -5.30 11.20 -2.04
C ALA A 7 -5.03 11.40 -0.53
N GLU A 8 -5.63 10.58 0.34
CA GLU A 8 -5.37 10.61 1.79
C GLU A 8 -3.92 10.24 2.13
N VAL A 9 -3.39 9.18 1.52
CA VAL A 9 -2.00 8.73 1.73
C VAL A 9 -1.01 9.76 1.17
N GLY A 10 -1.36 10.46 0.08
CA GLY A 10 -0.60 11.58 -0.45
C GLY A 10 -0.62 12.80 0.48
N ALA A 11 -1.77 13.13 1.05
CA ALA A 11 -1.91 14.21 2.03
C ALA A 11 -1.12 13.94 3.32
N ALA A 12 -0.98 12.66 3.70
CA ALA A 12 -0.12 12.24 4.82
C ALA A 12 1.38 12.26 4.49
N GLY A 13 1.77 12.61 3.26
CA GLY A 13 3.18 12.70 2.84
C GLY A 13 3.87 11.36 2.62
N LEU A 14 3.12 10.26 2.48
CA LEU A 14 3.67 8.92 2.29
C LEU A 14 3.86 8.55 0.82
N VAL A 15 3.11 9.17 -0.08
CA VAL A 15 3.25 9.00 -1.53
C VAL A 15 3.27 10.34 -2.24
N ILE A 16 4.03 10.41 -3.33
CA ILE A 16 4.00 11.51 -4.28
C ILE A 16 3.39 11.04 -5.59
N ARG A 17 2.62 11.93 -6.21
CA ARG A 17 2.04 11.73 -7.53
C ARG A 17 2.99 12.32 -8.56
N GLU A 18 3.51 11.48 -9.43
CA GLU A 18 4.33 11.89 -10.57
C GLU A 18 3.48 11.81 -11.84
N VAL A 19 3.50 12.89 -12.62
CA VAL A 19 2.86 12.92 -13.93
C VAL A 19 3.98 12.92 -14.96
N ASP A 20 4.03 11.87 -15.77
CA ASP A 20 4.93 11.81 -16.91
C ASP A 20 4.26 12.55 -18.08
N GLU A 21 4.82 13.72 -18.42
CA GLU A 21 4.32 14.60 -19.47
C GLU A 21 4.72 14.06 -20.84
N GLY A 22 3.85 13.26 -21.45
CA GLY A 22 3.98 12.77 -22.81
C GLY A 22 2.64 12.75 -23.57
N PRO A 23 2.64 12.37 -24.86
CA PRO A 23 1.44 12.33 -25.70
C PRO A 23 0.30 11.47 -25.12
N SER A 24 0.66 10.47 -24.31
CA SER A 24 -0.22 9.78 -23.38
C SER A 24 0.26 10.07 -21.96
N SER A 25 -0.27 11.10 -21.32
CA SER A 25 0.14 11.42 -19.96
C SER A 25 -0.14 10.21 -19.04
N ARG A 26 0.87 9.80 -18.28
CA ARG A 26 0.76 8.70 -17.31
C ARG A 26 0.86 9.26 -15.91
N VAL A 27 0.01 8.74 -15.02
CA VAL A 27 0.05 9.05 -13.60
C VAL A 27 0.68 7.88 -12.88
N ALA A 28 1.83 8.12 -12.26
CA ALA A 28 2.50 7.18 -11.37
C ALA A 28 2.44 7.69 -9.93
N TYR A 29 2.50 6.77 -8.98
CA TYR A 29 2.64 7.07 -7.57
C TYR A 29 3.93 6.43 -7.07
N ARG A 30 4.74 7.20 -6.35
CA ARG A 30 5.97 6.72 -5.72
C ARG A 30 5.90 6.95 -4.22
N LEU A 31 6.46 6.03 -3.44
CA LEU A 31 6.65 6.25 -2.01
C LEU A 31 7.65 7.39 -1.79
N THR A 32 7.39 8.23 -0.79
CA THR A 32 8.39 9.15 -0.24
C THR A 32 9.38 8.38 0.62
N GLU A 33 10.43 9.04 1.10
CA GLU A 33 11.35 8.47 2.09
C GLU A 33 10.58 8.03 3.36
N ALA A 34 9.66 8.88 3.85
CA ALA A 34 8.80 8.55 4.98
C ALA A 34 7.86 7.36 4.69
N GLY A 35 7.30 7.29 3.48
CA GLY A 35 6.49 6.16 3.02
C GLY A 35 7.29 4.86 2.93
N ALA A 36 8.53 4.91 2.44
CA ALA A 36 9.43 3.77 2.37
C ALA A 36 9.87 3.31 3.77
N ALA A 37 10.13 4.24 4.70
CA ALA A 37 10.46 3.92 6.09
C ALA A 37 9.31 3.21 6.84
N MET A 38 8.07 3.33 6.34
CA MET A 38 6.90 2.65 6.91
C MET A 38 6.80 1.17 6.52
N GLU A 39 7.60 0.69 5.57
CA GLU A 39 7.58 -0.69 5.07
C GLU A 39 7.56 -1.81 6.14
N PRO A 40 8.23 -1.69 7.30
CA PRO A 40 8.18 -2.72 8.33
C PRO A 40 6.79 -2.92 8.93
N VAL A 41 5.95 -1.87 9.00
CA VAL A 41 4.64 -1.92 9.66
C VAL A 41 3.69 -2.94 9.00
N PRO A 42 3.38 -2.84 7.69
CA PRO A 42 2.51 -3.82 7.04
C PRO A 42 3.14 -5.22 7.01
N LYS A 43 4.48 -5.35 7.01
CA LYS A 43 5.15 -6.65 7.09
C LYS A 43 4.89 -7.34 8.44
N GLU A 44 5.08 -6.63 9.54
CA GLU A 44 4.81 -7.21 10.87
C GLU A 44 3.32 -7.49 11.07
N LEU A 45 2.43 -6.62 10.56
CA LEU A 45 0.99 -6.90 10.55
C LEU A 45 0.66 -8.15 9.73
N GLY A 46 1.33 -8.36 8.59
CA GLY A 46 1.19 -9.57 7.78
C GLY A 46 1.62 -10.82 8.55
N ARG A 47 2.78 -10.79 9.22
CA ARG A 47 3.25 -11.92 10.04
C ARG A 47 2.31 -12.23 11.20
N TRP A 48 1.78 -11.20 11.85
CA TRP A 48 0.76 -11.38 12.88
C TRP A 48 -0.51 -12.02 12.29
N ALA A 49 -0.96 -11.56 11.12
CA ALA A 49 -2.12 -12.15 10.46
C ALA A 49 -1.88 -13.62 10.08
N ASP A 50 -0.69 -13.97 9.59
CA ASP A 50 -0.34 -15.35 9.28
C ASP A 50 -0.33 -16.24 10.53
N ALA A 51 0.09 -15.70 11.68
CA ALA A 51 0.16 -16.44 12.93
C ALA A 51 -1.21 -16.64 13.62
N TYR A 52 -2.13 -15.68 13.47
CA TYR A 52 -3.35 -15.62 14.28
C TYR A 52 -4.65 -15.59 13.48
N LEU A 53 -4.58 -15.34 12.18
CA LEU A 53 -5.72 -15.28 11.26
C LEU A 53 -5.60 -16.27 10.09
N ALA A 54 -4.59 -17.14 10.09
CA ALA A 54 -4.52 -18.22 9.11
C ALA A 54 -5.86 -18.97 9.12
N PRO A 55 -6.49 -19.17 7.95
CA PRO A 55 -7.75 -19.87 7.89
C PRO A 55 -7.52 -21.24 8.51
N GLU A 56 -8.38 -21.62 9.44
CA GLU A 56 -8.45 -23.00 9.89
C GLU A 56 -8.59 -23.87 8.64
N VAL A 57 -7.50 -24.61 8.35
CA VAL A 57 -7.41 -25.52 7.20
C VAL A 57 -8.68 -26.34 7.26
N GLY A 58 -9.57 -26.09 6.29
CA GLY A 58 -10.90 -26.65 6.30
C GLY A 58 -10.81 -28.17 6.48
N THR A 59 -11.09 -28.63 7.70
CA THR A 59 -11.48 -30.03 7.91
C THR A 59 -12.95 -30.10 7.52
N GLY A 60 -13.19 -29.95 6.23
CA GLY A 60 -14.44 -30.31 5.57
C GLY A 60 -14.12 -31.47 4.64
N CYS A 61 -14.20 -32.68 5.20
CA CYS A 61 -14.44 -33.88 4.40
C CYS A 61 -15.74 -33.74 3.60
#